data_AF-A0A3D5CGA5-F1
#
_entry.id   AF-A0A3D5CGA5-F1
#
_cell.length_a   1.000
_cell.length_b   1.000
_cell.length_c   1.000
_cell.angle_alpha   90.00
_cell.angle_beta   90.00
_cell.angle_gamma   90.00
#
_symmetry.space_group_name_H-M   'P 1'
#
loop_
_entity.id
_entity.type
_entity.pdbx_description
1 polymer ?
#
loop_
_entity_poly.entity_id
_entity_poly.type
_entity_poly.pdbx_seq_one_letter_code
_entity_poly.pdbx_strand_id
1 'polypeptide(L)'
;VVALGYRVHKSGSGVGSLLVGLYTDEGQLVQVGGVAAWSDKRRRELVDELEPFVERDESGAAVTGEGERSRFASGKDVSFVQLRPELVLEVRYDQLEKWRFRHTVQFVRWREDRDPRSCTYDQLETVSAYDVGAVLES
;
A
#
# COMPACT_ATOMS: atom_id res chain seq x y z
N VAL A 1 -4.94 2.42 5.69
CA VAL A 1 -4.41 1.19 5.06
C VAL A 1 -3.05 0.85 5.67
N VAL A 2 -2.60 -0.39 5.59
CA VAL A 2 -1.31 -0.85 6.15
C VAL A 2 -0.32 -1.09 5.02
N ALA A 3 0.95 -0.69 5.18
CA ALA A 3 2.01 -1.04 4.23
C ALA A 3 2.36 -2.52 4.39
N LEU A 4 2.44 -3.25 3.27
CA LEU A 4 2.85 -4.66 3.25
C LEU A 4 4.16 -4.89 2.49
N GLY A 5 4.58 -3.90 1.69
CA GLY A 5 5.75 -4.04 0.85
C GLY A 5 5.98 -2.81 -0.01
N TYR A 6 7.09 -2.77 -0.73
CA TYR A 6 7.34 -1.76 -1.75
C TYR A 6 8.04 -2.33 -2.97
N ARG A 7 7.76 -1.74 -4.13
CA ARG A 7 8.46 -2.03 -5.38
C ARG A 7 9.57 -1.01 -5.57
N VAL A 8 10.74 -1.47 -5.99
CA VAL A 8 11.82 -0.58 -6.42
C VAL A 8 11.38 0.14 -7.70
N HIS A 9 11.68 1.44 -7.80
CA HIS A 9 11.36 2.21 -8.99
C HIS A 9 12.10 1.67 -10.22
N LYS A 10 11.51 1.82 -11.42
CA LYS A 10 12.09 1.30 -12.68
C LYS A 10 13.49 1.82 -13.02
N SER A 11 13.94 2.91 -12.39
CA SER A 11 15.31 3.41 -12.52
C SER A 11 16.34 2.59 -11.73
N GLY A 12 15.90 1.59 -10.94
CA GLY A 12 16.75 0.80 -10.05
C GLY A 12 17.07 1.48 -8.72
N SER A 13 16.50 2.65 -8.43
CA SER A 13 16.77 3.39 -7.20
C SER A 13 15.51 4.05 -6.66
N GLY A 14 15.33 3.95 -5.34
CA GLY A 14 14.20 4.54 -4.63
C GLY A 14 12.92 3.71 -4.71
N VAL A 15 11.94 4.09 -3.89
CA VAL A 15 10.62 3.45 -3.84
C VAL A 15 9.77 3.89 -5.04
N GLY A 16 9.37 2.94 -5.87
CA GLY A 16 8.47 3.18 -7.00
C GLY A 16 7.01 3.25 -6.56
N SER A 17 6.58 2.26 -5.79
CA SER A 17 5.23 2.18 -5.22
C SER A 17 5.23 1.42 -3.90
N LEU A 18 4.44 1.86 -2.93
CA LEU A 18 4.07 1.08 -1.76
C LEU A 18 2.90 0.15 -2.11
N LEU A 19 2.97 -1.09 -1.67
CA LEU A 19 1.85 -2.02 -1.68
C LEU A 19 1.11 -1.86 -0.35
N VAL A 20 -0.23 -1.78 -0.41
CA VAL A 20 -1.05 -1.53 0.78
C VAL A 20 -2.20 -2.51 0.90
N GLY A 21 -2.55 -2.81 2.15
CA GLY A 21 -3.55 -3.80 2.51
C GLY A 21 -4.50 -3.34 3.62
N LEU A 22 -5.52 -4.16 3.83
CA LEU A 22 -6.47 -4.09 4.94
C LEU A 22 -6.58 -5.47 5.59
N TYR A 23 -6.81 -5.49 6.89
CA TYR A 23 -7.09 -6.70 7.63
C TYR A 23 -8.54 -7.16 7.41
N THR A 24 -8.74 -8.46 7.23
CA THR A 24 -10.06 -9.11 7.33
C THR A 24 -10.42 -9.31 8.80
N ASP A 25 -11.69 -9.65 9.08
CA ASP A 25 -12.16 -10.04 10.42
C ASP A 25 -11.43 -11.26 10.98
N GLU A 26 -10.89 -12.11 10.09
CA GLU A 26 -10.06 -13.27 10.44
C GLU A 26 -8.59 -12.89 10.71
N GLY A 27 -8.25 -11.60 10.71
CA GLY A 27 -6.90 -11.10 10.97
C GLY A 27 -5.92 -11.30 9.82
N GLN A 28 -6.40 -11.61 8.60
CA GLN A 28 -5.55 -11.77 7.43
C GLN A 28 -5.33 -10.42 6.74
N LEU A 29 -4.07 -10.07 6.44
CA LEU A 29 -3.76 -8.85 5.70
C LEU A 29 -3.89 -9.09 4.20
N VAL A 30 -4.89 -8.48 3.58
CA VAL A 30 -5.16 -8.62 2.14
C VAL A 30 -4.72 -7.36 1.41
N GLN A 31 -3.95 -7.52 0.33
CA GLN A 31 -3.56 -6.41 -0.51
C GLN A 31 -4.79 -5.78 -1.20
N VAL A 32 -4.96 -4.47 -1.07
CA VAL A 32 -6.08 -3.71 -1.67
C VAL A 32 -5.65 -2.74 -2.75
N GLY A 33 -4.34 -2.46 -2.90
CA GLY A 33 -3.84 -1.63 -3.98
C GLY A 33 -2.41 -1.17 -3.78
N GLY A 34 -2.09 0.02 -4.30
CA GLY A 34 -0.77 0.62 -4.15
C GLY A 34 -0.77 2.15 -4.17
N VAL A 35 0.27 2.73 -3.59
CA VAL A 35 0.52 4.16 -3.46
C VAL A 35 1.78 4.49 -4.26
N ALA A 36 1.72 5.46 -5.16
CA ALA A 36 2.86 5.82 -6.02
C ALA A 36 2.86 7.33 -6.32
N ALA A 37 3.46 7.73 -7.46
CA ALA A 37 3.59 9.12 -7.89
C ALA A 37 4.46 10.01 -6.97
N TRP A 38 5.45 9.41 -6.32
CA TRP A 38 6.45 10.11 -5.51
C TRP A 38 7.38 11.00 -6.35
N SER A 39 7.81 12.14 -5.80
CA SER A 39 8.93 12.91 -6.36
C SER A 39 10.25 12.13 -6.22
N ASP A 40 11.24 12.40 -7.07
CA ASP A 40 12.54 11.68 -7.02
C ASP A 40 13.25 11.80 -5.67
N LYS A 41 13.11 12.96 -5.02
CA LYS A 41 13.61 13.15 -3.65
C LYS A 41 12.90 12.21 -2.68
N ARG A 42 11.55 12.18 -2.72
CA ARG A 42 10.75 11.35 -1.82
C ARG A 42 10.97 9.86 -2.03
N ARG A 43 11.19 9.42 -3.27
CA ARG A 43 11.53 8.02 -3.58
C ARG A 43 12.76 7.53 -2.81
N ARG A 44 13.77 8.39 -2.66
CA ARG A 44 15.00 8.08 -1.93
C ARG A 44 14.78 8.10 -0.42
N GLU A 45 14.15 9.16 0.11
CA GLU A 45 13.82 9.25 1.53
C GLU A 45 12.98 8.05 2.03
N LEU A 46 12.05 7.58 1.20
CA LEU A 46 11.23 6.42 1.53
C LEU A 46 12.06 5.12 1.67
N VAL A 47 13.22 5.00 1.03
CA VAL A 47 14.07 3.82 1.26
C VAL A 47 14.57 3.82 2.70
N ASP A 48 15.11 4.96 3.15
CA ASP A 48 15.63 5.11 4.50
C ASP A 48 14.53 5.01 5.57
N GLU A 49 13.34 5.57 5.30
CA GLU A 49 12.20 5.50 6.23
C GLU A 49 11.63 4.08 6.38
N LEU A 50 11.64 3.28 5.30
CA LEU A 50 11.06 1.94 5.30
C LEU A 50 12.04 0.87 5.76
N GLU A 51 13.34 1.12 5.65
CA GLU A 51 14.41 0.19 6.01
C GLU A 51 14.23 -0.50 7.37
N PRO A 52 13.84 0.19 8.47
CA PRO A 52 13.59 -0.46 9.75
C PRO A 52 12.47 -1.51 9.73
N PHE A 53 11.53 -1.37 8.78
CA PHE A 53 10.34 -2.22 8.63
C PHE A 53 10.53 -3.32 7.60
N VAL A 54 11.66 -3.36 6.89
CA VAL A 54 11.97 -4.43 5.94
C VAL A 54 12.01 -5.76 6.68
N GLU A 55 11.25 -6.72 6.17
CA GLU A 55 11.31 -8.09 6.64
C GLU A 55 12.61 -8.73 6.14
N ARG A 56 13.35 -9.37 7.05
CA ARG A 56 14.65 -9.96 6.76
C ARG A 56 14.65 -11.44 7.11
N ASP A 57 15.27 -12.24 6.26
CA ASP A 57 15.46 -13.67 6.50
C ASP A 57 16.58 -13.95 7.52
N GLU A 58 16.85 -15.23 7.79
CA GLU A 58 17.89 -15.65 8.75
C GLU A 58 19.31 -15.20 8.36
N SER A 59 19.56 -14.92 7.08
CA SER A 59 20.84 -14.39 6.58
C SER A 59 20.94 -12.86 6.71
N GLY A 60 19.83 -12.21 7.08
CA GLY A 60 19.70 -10.76 7.12
C GLY A 60 19.38 -10.14 5.76
N ALA A 61 19.08 -10.92 4.72
CA ALA A 61 18.68 -10.39 3.41
C ALA A 61 17.21 -9.97 3.43
N ALA A 62 16.86 -8.96 2.64
CA ALA A 62 15.46 -8.52 2.53
C ALA A 62 14.61 -9.62 1.89
N VAL A 63 13.52 -9.99 2.55
CA VAL A 63 12.54 -10.92 2.00
C VAL A 63 11.85 -10.25 0.82
N THR A 64 11.84 -10.93 -0.32
CA THR A 64 11.15 -10.45 -1.52
C THR A 64 9.99 -11.37 -1.86
N GLY A 65 8.88 -10.77 -2.29
CA GLY A 65 7.70 -11.48 -2.77
C GLY A 65 7.47 -11.23 -4.25
N GLU A 66 6.75 -12.14 -4.89
CA GLU A 66 6.22 -11.92 -6.24
C GLU A 66 4.73 -11.57 -6.15
N GLY A 67 4.33 -10.41 -6.67
CA GLY A 67 2.92 -10.06 -6.77
C GLY A 67 2.16 -10.98 -7.72
N GLU A 68 0.83 -10.99 -7.63
CA GLU A 68 -0.04 -11.81 -8.49
C GLU A 68 0.23 -11.54 -9.98
N ARG A 69 0.78 -12.53 -10.70
CA ARG A 69 1.08 -12.43 -12.13
C ARG A 69 -0.22 -12.51 -12.94
N SER A 70 -0.84 -11.38 -13.23
CA SER A 70 -1.96 -11.34 -14.18
C SER A 70 -1.49 -11.71 -15.60
N ARG A 71 -2.36 -12.32 -16.41
CA ARG A 71 -2.13 -12.66 -17.83
C ARG A 71 -1.67 -11.47 -18.71
N PHE A 72 -1.89 -10.24 -18.22
CA PHE A 72 -1.46 -8.99 -18.87
C PHE A 72 -0.13 -8.42 -18.32
N ALA A 73 0.46 -9.06 -17.31
CA ALA A 73 1.72 -8.68 -16.68
C ALA A 73 2.94 -9.43 -17.26
N SER A 74 2.77 -10.18 -18.35
CA SER A 74 3.87 -10.87 -19.04
C SER A 74 5.01 -9.90 -19.36
N GLY A 75 6.12 -10.04 -18.63
CA GLY A 75 7.35 -9.26 -18.80
C GLY A 75 7.55 -8.07 -17.85
N LYS A 76 6.62 -7.76 -16.94
CA LYS A 76 6.85 -6.75 -15.88
C LYS A 76 7.45 -7.41 -14.64
N ASP A 77 8.51 -6.80 -14.11
CA ASP A 77 9.02 -7.12 -12.78
C ASP A 77 7.93 -6.80 -11.74
N VAL A 78 7.38 -7.86 -11.15
CA VAL A 78 6.35 -7.78 -10.10
C VAL A 78 6.93 -8.02 -8.71
N SER A 79 8.26 -8.08 -8.61
CA SER A 79 8.96 -8.27 -7.35
C SER A 79 8.72 -7.08 -6.42
N PHE A 80 8.67 -7.36 -5.13
CA PHE A 80 8.58 -6.33 -4.11
C PHE A 80 9.38 -6.77 -2.89
N VAL A 81 9.89 -5.79 -2.15
CA VAL A 81 10.48 -5.98 -0.82
C VAL A 81 9.35 -6.03 0.20
N GLN A 82 9.30 -7.08 1.01
CA GLN A 82 8.28 -7.26 2.02
C GLN A 82 8.56 -6.37 3.24
N LEU A 83 7.50 -5.79 3.79
CA LEU A 83 7.56 -5.00 5.01
C LEU A 83 6.77 -5.71 6.11
N ARG A 84 7.27 -5.64 7.34
CA ARG A 84 6.47 -5.98 8.52
C ARG A 84 5.24 -5.06 8.56
N PRO A 85 4.04 -5.59 8.84
CA PRO A 85 2.78 -4.84 8.74
C PRO A 85 2.55 -3.91 9.94
N GLU A 86 3.48 -2.99 10.16
CA GLU A 86 3.53 -2.06 11.29
C GLU A 86 3.21 -0.62 10.87
N LEU A 87 3.39 -0.30 9.58
CA LEU A 87 3.21 1.05 9.06
C LEU A 87 1.79 1.30 8.55
N VAL A 88 1.14 2.33 9.12
CA VAL A 88 -0.21 2.75 8.70
C VAL A 88 -0.16 4.05 7.91
N LEU A 89 -0.91 4.09 6.79
CA LEU A 89 -1.05 5.25 5.92
C LEU A 89 -2.50 5.70 5.86
N GLU A 90 -2.68 7.02 5.87
CA GLU A 90 -3.89 7.67 5.37
C GLU A 90 -3.73 7.93 3.87
N VAL A 91 -4.75 7.53 3.10
CA VAL A 91 -4.74 7.64 1.64
C VAL A 91 -6.07 8.21 1.15
N ARG A 92 -6.03 8.93 0.02
CA ARG A 92 -7.22 9.31 -0.75
C ARG A 92 -7.34 8.44 -1.98
N TYR A 93 -8.54 7.95 -2.24
CA TYR A 93 -8.87 7.13 -3.40
C TYR A 93 -10.13 7.66 -4.07
N ASP A 94 -10.29 7.37 -5.36
CA ASP A 94 -11.39 7.82 -6.19
C ASP A 94 -12.46 6.74 -6.37
N GLN A 95 -12.04 5.49 -6.62
CA GLN A 95 -12.95 4.40 -6.94
C GLN A 95 -12.47 3.06 -6.37
N LEU A 96 -13.44 2.25 -5.96
CA LEU A 96 -13.25 0.85 -5.62
C LEU A 96 -13.77 -0.05 -6.75
N GLU A 97 -13.05 -1.12 -7.03
CA GLU A 97 -13.53 -2.27 -7.80
C GLU A 97 -13.60 -3.47 -6.86
N LYS A 98 -14.83 -3.89 -6.52
CA LYS A 98 -15.10 -4.80 -5.39
C LYS A 98 -14.47 -4.23 -4.11
N TRP A 99 -13.43 -4.89 -3.60
CA TRP A 99 -12.76 -4.57 -2.35
C TRP A 99 -11.33 -4.04 -2.56
N ARG A 100 -11.03 -3.52 -3.76
CA ARG A 100 -9.70 -3.03 -4.12
C ARG A 100 -9.78 -1.64 -4.73
N PHE A 101 -8.72 -0.85 -4.56
CA PHE A 101 -8.57 0.40 -5.27
C PHE A 101 -8.42 0.15 -6.77
N ARG A 102 -9.25 0.83 -7.56
CA ARG A 102 -9.19 0.72 -9.02
C ARG A 102 -7.91 1.36 -9.59
N HIS A 103 -7.45 2.44 -8.96
CA HIS A 103 -6.26 3.19 -9.35
C HIS A 103 -5.27 3.29 -8.18
N THR A 104 -4.06 3.77 -8.50
CA THR A 104 -3.09 4.18 -7.48
C THR A 104 -3.70 5.26 -6.59
N VAL A 105 -3.67 5.03 -5.28
CA VAL A 105 -4.20 5.98 -4.30
C VAL A 105 -3.15 7.01 -3.90
N GLN A 106 -3.60 8.17 -3.45
CA GLN A 106 -2.73 9.28 -3.08
C GLN A 106 -2.37 9.21 -1.60
N PHE A 107 -1.07 9.28 -1.29
CA PHE A 107 -0.60 9.39 0.08
C PHE A 107 -1.03 10.72 0.71
N VAL A 108 -1.55 10.68 1.93
CA VAL A 108 -1.84 11.89 2.72
C VAL A 108 -0.80 12.06 3.81
N ARG A 109 -0.68 11.06 4.70
CA ARG A 109 0.25 11.08 5.84
C ARG A 109 0.42 9.69 6.45
N TRP A 110 1.49 9.52 7.20
CA TRP A 110 1.65 8.40 8.13
C TRP A 110 0.68 8.55 9.30
N ARG A 111 0.22 7.42 9.84
CA ARG A 111 -0.71 7.33 10.97
C ARG A 111 -0.11 6.51 12.10
N GLU A 112 0.95 7.03 12.69
CA GLU A 112 1.61 6.44 13.88
C GLU A 112 0.66 6.38 15.09
N ASP A 113 -0.42 7.15 15.06
CA ASP A 113 -1.51 7.16 16.03
C ASP A 113 -2.49 6.00 15.87
N ARG A 114 -2.37 5.18 14.82
CA ARG A 114 -3.34 4.13 14.50
C ARG A 114 -2.72 2.74 14.59
N ASP A 115 -3.42 1.85 15.29
CA ASP A 115 -3.08 0.43 15.33
C ASP A 115 -3.26 -0.22 13.93
N PRO A 116 -2.27 -0.96 13.41
CA PRO A 116 -2.39 -1.62 12.10
C PRO A 116 -3.58 -2.58 12.00
N ARG A 117 -3.88 -3.36 13.06
CA ARG A 117 -4.97 -4.35 13.04
C ARG A 117 -6.35 -3.71 13.01
N SER A 118 -6.47 -2.46 13.48
CA SER A 118 -7.70 -1.65 13.33
C SER A 118 -8.00 -1.23 11.89
N CYS A 119 -7.10 -1.48 10.93
CA CYS A 119 -7.32 -1.13 9.52
C CYS A 119 -8.09 -2.23 8.80
N THR A 120 -9.42 -2.27 8.95
CA THR A 120 -10.31 -3.29 8.36
C THR A 120 -11.15 -2.77 7.18
N TYR A 121 -11.91 -3.65 6.54
CA TYR A 121 -12.80 -3.31 5.42
C TYR A 121 -14.01 -2.44 5.80
N ASP A 122 -14.49 -2.46 7.06
CA ASP A 122 -15.57 -1.58 7.56
C ASP A 122 -15.34 -0.08 7.27
N GLN A 123 -14.08 0.34 7.25
CA GLN A 123 -13.74 1.73 6.97
C GLN A 123 -14.09 2.14 5.53
N LEU A 124 -14.07 1.19 4.58
CA LEU A 124 -14.43 1.45 3.18
C LEU A 124 -15.95 1.54 2.99
N GLU A 125 -16.72 0.71 3.69
CA GLU A 125 -18.19 0.78 3.68
C GLU A 125 -18.67 2.10 4.29
N THR A 126 -18.02 2.54 5.37
CA THR A 126 -18.29 3.86 5.98
C THR A 126 -18.03 4.98 4.99
N VAL A 127 -16.91 4.97 4.25
CA VAL A 127 -16.62 6.01 3.25
C VAL A 127 -17.60 5.97 2.08
N SER A 128 -17.99 4.78 1.59
CA SER A 128 -18.98 4.66 0.52
C SER A 128 -20.34 5.23 0.91
N ALA A 129 -20.74 5.12 2.18
CA ALA A 129 -21.97 5.72 2.68
C ALA A 129 -21.90 7.26 2.80
N TYR A 130 -20.70 7.82 3.01
CA TYR A 130 -20.48 9.27 3.06
C TYR A 130 -20.31 9.92 1.68
N ASP A 131 -19.73 9.21 0.69
CA ASP A 131 -19.45 9.76 -0.65
C ASP A 131 -20.73 10.06 -1.45
N VAL A 132 -21.83 9.32 -1.19
CA VAL A 132 -23.15 9.58 -1.78
C VAL A 132 -23.87 10.81 -1.20
N GLY A 133 -23.41 11.36 -0.08
CA GLY A 133 -24.00 12.57 0.52
C GLY A 133 -23.34 13.89 0.06
N ALA A 134 -22.16 13.83 -0.55
CA ALA A 134 -21.35 15.02 -0.83
C ALA A 134 -21.42 15.53 -2.28
N VAL A 135 -22.26 14.95 -3.15
CA VAL A 135 -22.39 15.34 -4.57
C VAL A 135 -23.77 15.94 -4.90
N LEU A 136 -24.33 16.72 -3.98
CA LEU A 136 -25.43 17.64 -4.26
C LEU A 136 -25.19 18.91 -3.44
N GLU A 137 -24.37 19.81 -3.98
CA GLU A 137 -24.41 21.28 -3.80
C GLU A 137 -23.03 21.89 -4.12
N SER A 138 -22.82 22.26 -5.39
CA SER A 138 -22.09 23.48 -5.76
C SER A 138 -22.44 23.92 -7.17
#